data_AF-A0A0D3BLN3-F1
#
_entry.id   AF-A0A0D3BLN3-F1
#
_cell.length_a   1.000
_cell.length_b   1.000
_cell.length_c   1.000
_cell.angle_alpha   90.00
_cell.angle_beta   90.00
_cell.angle_gamma   90.00
#
_symmetry.space_group_name_H-M   'P 1'
#
loop_
_entity.id
_entity.type
_entity.pdbx_description
1 polymer ?
#
loop_
_entity_poly.entity_id
_entity_poly.type
_entity_poly.pdbx_seq_one_letter_code
_entity_poly.pdbx_strand_id
1 'polypeptide(L)'
;MDVFINLLRQRYQDHPQHFRSERMCFLDHIFSRQWRASYPDFKSDKGDANGLGRRLPGGAWNYHAGEIPSFCQSKKPYTYERQTVGVPQCRAGDCGPFTLKYIECHALGMEFPKALCLRNGKTIREKMAMDIVQELPMCHEWENQDNDENLRTYE
;
A
#
# COMPACT_ATOMS: atom_id res chain seq x y z
N MET A 1 11.05 3.47 -1.05
CA MET A 1 9.87 2.92 -1.77
C MET A 1 8.65 3.81 -1.57
N ASP A 2 8.53 4.42 -0.40
CA ASP A 2 7.35 5.19 0.03
C ASP A 2 7.04 6.37 -0.86
N VAL A 3 8.06 7.09 -1.33
CA VAL A 3 7.90 8.17 -2.29
C VAL A 3 7.10 7.75 -3.53
N PHE A 4 7.39 6.58 -4.10
CA PHE A 4 6.66 6.08 -5.27
C PHE A 4 5.26 5.57 -4.90
N ILE A 5 5.08 5.03 -3.69
CA ILE A 5 3.74 4.66 -3.17
C ILE A 5 2.88 5.92 -2.97
N ASN A 6 3.48 7.01 -2.47
CA ASN A 6 2.84 8.31 -2.32
C ASN A 6 2.45 8.88 -3.69
N LEU A 7 3.31 8.73 -4.70
CA LEU A 7 2.98 9.08 -6.08
C LEU A 7 1.74 8.34 -6.58
N LEU A 8 1.68 7.02 -6.39
CA LEU A 8 0.49 6.23 -6.76
C LEU A 8 -0.76 6.66 -5.97
N ARG A 9 -0.59 7.02 -4.70
CA ARG A 9 -1.68 7.55 -3.86
C ARG A 9 -2.20 8.88 -4.40
N GLN A 10 -1.31 9.81 -4.74
CA GLN A 10 -1.65 11.11 -5.34
C GLN A 10 -2.41 10.91 -6.66
N ARG A 11 -1.86 10.10 -7.57
CA ARG A 11 -2.51 9.76 -8.85
C ARG A 11 -3.91 9.16 -8.66
N TYR A 12 -4.09 8.30 -7.66
CA TYR A 12 -5.39 7.70 -7.33
C TYR A 12 -6.38 8.71 -6.76
N GLN A 13 -5.91 9.64 -5.92
CA GLN A 13 -6.74 10.72 -5.38
C GLN A 13 -7.21 11.67 -6.49
N ASP A 14 -6.32 12.04 -7.42
CA ASP A 14 -6.63 12.98 -8.49
C ASP A 14 -7.52 12.34 -9.58
N HIS A 15 -7.25 11.07 -9.92
CA HIS A 15 -7.88 10.38 -11.04
C HIS A 15 -8.26 8.93 -10.72
N PRO A 16 -9.20 8.68 -9.78
CA PRO A 16 -9.59 7.33 -9.38
C PRO A 16 -10.15 6.50 -10.56
N GLN A 17 -10.74 7.14 -11.56
CA GLN A 17 -11.30 6.48 -12.75
C GLN A 17 -10.25 5.79 -13.64
N HIS A 18 -8.96 6.10 -13.48
CA HIS A 18 -7.88 5.42 -14.20
C HIS A 18 -7.49 4.08 -13.57
N PHE A 19 -8.00 3.76 -12.39
CA PHE A 19 -7.65 2.56 -11.65
C PHE A 19 -8.75 1.51 -11.77
N ARG A 20 -8.35 0.24 -11.60
CA ARG A 20 -9.24 -0.92 -11.74
C ARG A 20 -10.40 -0.89 -10.72
N SER A 21 -10.23 -0.25 -9.58
CA SER A 21 -11.22 -0.22 -8.51
C SER A 21 -11.15 1.04 -7.68
N GLU A 22 -12.32 1.57 -7.31
CA GLU A 22 -12.50 2.65 -6.34
C GLU A 22 -12.33 2.20 -4.86
N ARG A 23 -12.06 0.91 -4.63
CA ARG A 23 -11.85 0.33 -3.30
C ARG A 23 -10.41 -0.12 -3.12
N MET A 24 -9.48 0.77 -3.45
CA MET A 24 -8.05 0.54 -3.34
C MET A 24 -7.41 1.49 -2.32
N CYS A 25 -6.33 1.02 -1.68
CA CYS A 25 -5.52 1.84 -0.79
C CYS A 25 -4.04 1.47 -0.98
N PHE A 26 -3.19 2.49 -1.08
CA PHE A 26 -1.75 2.37 -1.14
C PHE A 26 -1.14 2.68 0.23
N LEU A 27 -0.71 1.63 0.94
CA LEU A 27 -0.13 1.71 2.27
C LEU A 27 1.39 1.77 2.18
N ASP A 28 2.00 2.61 3.01
CA ASP A 28 3.46 2.65 3.18
C ASP A 28 3.97 1.46 4.02
N HIS A 29 5.30 1.31 4.05
CA HIS A 29 5.93 0.25 4.84
C HIS A 29 5.88 0.50 6.35
N ILE A 30 5.70 1.75 6.80
CA ILE A 30 5.63 2.13 8.22
C ILE A 30 4.37 1.55 8.84
N PHE A 31 3.23 1.66 8.16
CA PHE A 31 1.97 1.03 8.58
C PHE A 31 2.16 -0.47 8.81
N SER A 32 2.87 -1.16 7.92
CA SER A 32 3.14 -2.59 8.06
C SER A 32 4.00 -2.91 9.29
N ARG A 33 4.95 -2.04 9.63
CA ARG A 33 5.78 -2.17 10.83
C ARG A 33 4.98 -1.93 12.11
N GLN A 34 4.17 -0.86 12.15
CA GLN A 34 3.28 -0.57 13.27
C GLN A 34 2.28 -1.69 13.48
N TRP A 35 1.61 -2.13 12.40
CA TRP A 35 0.69 -3.27 12.45
C TRP A 35 1.36 -4.51 13.02
N ARG A 36 2.57 -4.85 12.59
CA ARG A 36 3.33 -5.98 13.13
C ARG A 36 3.61 -5.82 14.63
N ALA A 37 3.97 -4.62 15.07
CA ALA A 37 4.26 -4.35 16.48
C ALA A 37 3.00 -4.47 17.36
N SER A 38 1.86 -3.97 16.89
CA SER A 38 0.56 -4.03 17.59
C SER A 38 -0.17 -5.37 17.41
N TYR A 39 0.27 -6.21 16.47
CA TYR A 39 -0.40 -7.48 16.17
C TYR A 39 -0.52 -8.43 17.37
N PRO A 40 0.47 -8.57 18.28
CA PRO A 40 0.33 -9.37 19.48
C PRO A 40 -0.79 -8.87 20.40
N ASP A 41 -0.89 -7.56 20.61
CA ASP A 41 -1.91 -6.93 21.45
C ASP A 41 -3.29 -7.18 20.85
N PHE A 42 -3.44 -6.87 19.55
CA PHE A 42 -4.63 -7.22 18.79
C PHE A 42 -4.96 -8.71 18.94
N LYS A 43 -3.97 -9.61 18.82
CA LYS A 43 -4.21 -11.06 18.96
C LYS A 43 -4.71 -11.46 20.34
N SER A 44 -4.30 -10.75 21.39
CA SER A 44 -4.67 -11.02 22.77
C SER A 44 -6.03 -10.43 23.18
N ASP A 45 -6.60 -9.52 22.39
CA ASP A 45 -7.91 -8.95 22.65
C ASP A 45 -9.00 -10.01 22.73
N LYS A 46 -9.80 -9.95 23.79
CA LYS A 46 -10.96 -10.82 23.98
C LYS A 46 -12.04 -10.44 22.96
N GLY A 47 -12.67 -11.47 22.40
CA GLY A 47 -13.82 -11.31 21.53
C GLY A 47 -15.02 -10.68 22.26
N ASP A 48 -16.00 -10.20 21.50
CA ASP A 48 -17.27 -9.76 22.06
C ASP A 48 -18.06 -10.93 22.70
N ALA A 49 -19.25 -10.63 23.23
CA ALA A 49 -20.12 -11.63 23.86
C ALA A 49 -20.50 -12.81 22.94
N ASN A 50 -20.34 -12.67 21.62
CA ASN A 50 -20.61 -13.69 20.62
C ASN A 50 -19.34 -14.44 20.18
N GLY A 51 -18.17 -14.13 20.76
CA GLY A 51 -16.87 -14.65 20.32
C GLY A 51 -16.45 -14.14 18.94
N LEU A 52 -17.14 -13.13 18.41
CA LEU A 52 -16.92 -12.57 17.09
C LEU A 52 -16.24 -11.20 17.23
N GLY A 53 -15.17 -10.98 16.47
CA GLY A 53 -14.49 -9.69 16.45
C GLY A 53 -13.68 -9.43 17.72
N ARG A 54 -12.40 -9.16 17.54
CA ARG A 54 -11.59 -8.49 18.56
C ARG A 54 -12.22 -7.11 18.76
N ARG A 55 -12.49 -6.75 20.01
CA ARG A 55 -13.17 -5.49 20.35
C ARG A 55 -12.48 -4.35 19.59
N LEU A 56 -13.19 -3.68 18.69
CA LEU A 56 -12.69 -2.40 18.19
C LEU A 56 -12.50 -1.53 19.43
N PRO A 57 -11.30 -0.98 19.68
CA PRO A 57 -11.06 -0.20 20.88
C PRO A 57 -12.14 0.89 21.00
N GLY A 58 -12.64 1.12 22.20
CA GLY A 58 -13.65 2.16 22.43
C GLY A 58 -13.12 3.49 21.89
N GLY A 59 -13.85 4.09 20.95
CA GLY A 59 -13.41 5.28 20.22
C GLY A 59 -13.14 5.08 18.73
N ALA A 60 -13.15 3.84 18.22
CA ALA A 60 -13.11 3.61 16.78
C ALA A 60 -14.28 4.32 16.08
N TRP A 61 -13.99 5.01 14.97
CA TRP A 61 -14.97 5.80 14.23
C TRP A 61 -14.82 5.55 12.73
N ASN A 62 -15.91 5.26 12.04
CA ASN A 62 -15.92 5.21 10.59
C ASN A 62 -16.11 6.62 10.05
N TYR A 63 -15.01 7.34 9.84
CA TYR A 63 -15.01 8.72 9.35
C TYR A 63 -15.72 8.91 8.01
N HIS A 64 -15.74 7.88 7.16
CA HIS A 64 -16.46 7.94 5.90
C HIS A 64 -17.98 7.87 6.10
N ALA A 65 -18.45 7.03 7.03
CA ALA A 65 -19.88 6.83 7.28
C ALA A 65 -20.45 7.76 8.35
N GLY A 66 -19.62 8.40 9.18
CA GLY A 66 -20.11 9.23 10.27
C GLY A 66 -20.55 8.43 11.50
N GLU A 67 -20.17 7.15 11.61
CA GLU A 67 -20.78 6.20 12.54
C GLU A 67 -19.74 5.40 13.32
N ILE A 68 -20.14 4.90 14.50
CA ILE A 68 -19.34 3.91 15.23
C ILE A 68 -19.30 2.64 14.36
N PRO A 69 -18.11 2.19 13.94
CA PRO A 69 -17.98 1.02 13.10
C PRO A 69 -18.50 -0.19 13.86
N SER A 70 -19.54 -0.80 13.35
CA SER A 70 -19.97 -2.12 13.78
C SER A 70 -19.03 -3.17 13.18
N PHE A 71 -18.71 -4.20 13.96
CA PHE A 71 -17.96 -5.33 13.43
C PHE A 71 -18.78 -6.00 12.33
N CYS A 72 -18.34 -5.83 11.08
CA CYS A 72 -18.96 -6.42 9.90
C CYS A 72 -18.02 -7.49 9.34
N GLN A 73 -18.16 -8.73 9.79
CA GLN A 73 -17.52 -9.83 9.08
C GLN A 73 -18.19 -9.96 7.70
N SER A 74 -17.43 -9.74 6.63
CA SER A 74 -17.96 -9.83 5.26
C SER A 74 -18.54 -11.22 4.95
N LYS A 75 -18.13 -12.25 5.70
CA LYS A 75 -18.39 -13.69 5.46
C LYS A 75 -18.00 -14.16 4.04
N LYS A 76 -17.39 -13.29 3.25
CA LYS A 76 -16.89 -13.61 1.92
C LYS A 76 -15.57 -14.36 2.11
N PRO A 77 -15.36 -15.49 1.42
CA PRO A 77 -14.08 -16.16 1.45
C PRO A 77 -13.02 -15.22 0.86
N TYR A 78 -11.86 -15.14 1.51
CA TYR A 78 -10.70 -14.52 0.89
C TYR A 78 -10.32 -15.35 -0.33
N THR A 79 -10.28 -14.70 -1.50
CA THR A 79 -9.74 -15.27 -2.72
C THR A 79 -8.36 -14.69 -2.96
N TYR A 80 -7.45 -15.48 -3.53
CA TYR A 80 -6.16 -15.00 -3.99
C TYR A 80 -5.98 -15.38 -5.46
N GLU A 81 -5.31 -14.52 -6.20
CA GLU A 81 -4.89 -14.79 -7.56
C GLU A 81 -3.37 -14.64 -7.59
N ARG A 82 -2.69 -15.59 -8.23
CA ARG A 82 -1.25 -15.52 -8.45
C ARG A 82 -1.01 -15.42 -9.95
N GLN A 83 -0.67 -14.22 -10.41
CA GLN A 83 -0.21 -14.05 -11.78
C GLN A 83 1.19 -14.64 -11.91
N THR A 84 1.39 -15.54 -12.87
CA THR A 84 2.69 -16.16 -13.18
C THR A 84 3.09 -15.92 -14.63
N VAL A 85 2.11 -15.80 -15.53
CA VAL A 85 2.33 -15.51 -16.95
C VAL A 85 2.67 -14.03 -17.13
N GLY A 86 3.74 -13.77 -17.86
CA GLY A 86 4.17 -12.41 -18.19
C GLY A 86 4.80 -11.63 -17.03
N VAL A 87 4.93 -12.23 -15.84
CA VAL A 87 5.53 -11.57 -14.68
C VAL A 87 7.00 -11.25 -14.97
N PRO A 88 7.38 -9.96 -14.94
CA PRO A 88 8.75 -9.52 -15.14
C PRO A 88 9.71 -10.15 -14.13
N GLN A 89 10.80 -10.74 -14.63
CA GLN A 89 11.90 -11.18 -13.77
C GLN A 89 12.84 -10.00 -13.49
N CYS A 90 13.36 -9.90 -12.26
CA CYS A 90 14.33 -8.88 -11.84
C CYS A 90 15.70 -9.50 -11.48
N ARG A 91 16.79 -8.73 -11.60
CA ARG A 91 18.11 -9.12 -11.07
C ARG A 91 18.16 -8.83 -9.56
N ALA A 92 19.15 -9.40 -8.87
CA ALA A 92 19.46 -9.00 -7.51
C ALA A 92 19.70 -7.48 -7.46
N GLY A 93 19.02 -6.80 -6.53
CA GLY A 93 19.05 -5.33 -6.41
C GLY A 93 17.93 -4.59 -7.14
N ASP A 94 17.21 -5.23 -8.07
CA ASP A 94 16.10 -4.60 -8.83
C ASP A 94 14.71 -4.98 -8.31
N CYS A 95 14.63 -5.72 -7.21
CA CYS A 95 13.36 -6.20 -6.67
C CYS A 95 12.41 -5.04 -6.29
N GLY A 96 12.92 -3.93 -5.75
CA GLY A 96 12.12 -2.77 -5.37
C GLY A 96 11.39 -2.13 -6.56
N PRO A 97 12.10 -1.61 -7.57
CA PRO A 97 11.48 -1.02 -8.76
C PRO A 97 10.50 -1.97 -9.47
N PHE A 98 10.86 -3.25 -9.61
CA PHE A 98 9.99 -4.23 -10.25
C PHE A 98 8.73 -4.53 -9.42
N THR A 99 8.84 -4.59 -8.10
CA THR A 99 7.68 -4.75 -7.19
C THR A 99 6.75 -3.55 -7.30
N LEU A 100 7.28 -2.33 -7.32
CA LEU A 100 6.47 -1.11 -7.46
C LEU A 100 5.75 -1.05 -8.80
N LYS A 101 6.44 -1.40 -9.90
CA LYS A 101 5.80 -1.49 -11.22
C LYS A 101 4.79 -2.63 -11.32
N TYR A 102 5.01 -3.73 -10.61
CA TYR A 102 4.03 -4.81 -10.49
C TYR A 102 2.75 -4.29 -9.83
N ILE A 103 2.86 -3.61 -8.68
CA ILE A 103 1.74 -3.00 -7.97
C ILE A 103 1.01 -1.99 -8.87
N GLU A 104 1.74 -1.11 -9.56
CA GLU A 104 1.17 -0.13 -10.50
C GLU A 104 0.36 -0.82 -11.60
N CYS A 105 0.89 -1.84 -12.28
CA CYS A 105 0.18 -2.57 -13.33
C CYS A 105 -1.10 -3.22 -12.81
N HIS A 106 -1.04 -3.86 -11.63
CA HIS A 106 -2.21 -4.47 -11.01
C HIS A 106 -3.29 -3.46 -10.61
N ALA A 107 -2.87 -2.31 -10.10
CA ALA A 107 -3.78 -1.25 -9.68
C ALA A 107 -4.48 -0.59 -10.88
N LEU A 108 -3.77 -0.46 -12.00
CA LEU A 108 -4.34 0.00 -13.27
C LEU A 108 -5.16 -1.10 -13.99
N GLY A 109 -5.04 -2.36 -13.57
CA GLY A 109 -5.72 -3.49 -14.21
C GLY A 109 -5.16 -3.84 -15.59
N MET A 110 -3.89 -3.53 -15.84
CA MET A 110 -3.23 -3.76 -17.13
C MET A 110 -2.33 -5.00 -17.11
N GLU A 111 -2.12 -5.60 -18.29
CA GLU A 111 -1.09 -6.63 -18.46
C GLU A 111 0.32 -6.03 -18.31
N PHE A 112 1.29 -6.87 -17.92
CA PHE A 112 2.67 -6.43 -17.79
C PHE A 112 3.25 -6.02 -19.16
N PRO A 113 3.72 -4.76 -19.30
CA PRO A 113 4.35 -4.33 -20.53
C PRO A 113 5.62 -5.12 -20.82
N LYS A 114 5.88 -5.48 -22.09
CA LYS A 114 7.15 -6.07 -22.50
C LYS A 114 8.37 -5.20 -22.15
N ALA A 115 8.16 -3.89 -22.02
CA ALA A 115 9.17 -2.93 -21.60
C ALA A 115 9.57 -3.11 -20.13
N LEU A 116 8.71 -3.69 -19.29
CA LEU A 116 9.01 -4.05 -17.91
C LEU A 116 9.83 -5.36 -17.90
N CYS A 117 11.11 -5.25 -18.26
CA CYS A 117 12.02 -6.39 -18.34
C CYS A 117 13.43 -6.02 -17.88
N LEU A 118 14.24 -7.04 -17.59
CA LEU A 118 15.61 -6.90 -17.10
C LEU A 118 16.48 -5.93 -17.91
N ARG A 119 16.38 -5.98 -19.24
CA ARG A 119 17.19 -5.16 -20.14
C ARG A 119 16.93 -3.66 -19.93
N ASN A 120 15.75 -3.31 -19.44
CA ASN A 120 15.31 -1.92 -19.26
C ASN A 120 15.39 -1.46 -17.81
N GLY A 121 15.99 -2.24 -16.89
CA GLY A 121 16.01 -1.93 -15.45
C GLY A 121 16.48 -0.51 -15.14
N LYS A 122 17.55 -0.04 -15.80
CA LYS A 122 18.04 1.34 -15.67
C LYS A 122 16.97 2.37 -16.09
N THR A 123 16.42 2.23 -17.29
CA THR A 123 15.41 3.12 -17.84
C THR A 123 14.14 3.14 -16.98
N ILE A 124 13.74 2.00 -16.41
CA ILE A 124 12.61 1.91 -15.48
C ILE A 124 12.87 2.77 -14.24
N ARG A 125 14.05 2.65 -13.63
CA ARG A 125 14.43 3.45 -12.45
C ARG A 125 14.49 4.94 -12.77
N GLU A 126 15.09 5.31 -13.90
CA GLU A 126 15.18 6.71 -14.34
C GLU A 126 13.79 7.30 -14.61
N LYS A 127 12.89 6.54 -15.25
CA LYS A 127 11.51 6.97 -15.47
C LYS A 127 10.76 7.14 -14.15
N MET A 128 10.94 6.22 -13.19
CA MET A 128 10.34 6.36 -11.87
C MET A 128 10.84 7.61 -11.15
N ALA A 129 12.15 7.90 -11.20
CA ALA A 129 12.71 9.10 -10.60
C ALA A 129 12.17 10.38 -11.27
N MET A 130 12.06 10.39 -12.60
CA MET A 130 11.46 11.50 -13.35
C MET A 130 10.01 11.74 -12.92
N ASP A 131 9.20 10.68 -12.82
CA ASP A 131 7.80 10.78 -12.41
C ASP A 131 7.66 11.37 -11.00
N ILE A 132 8.51 10.93 -10.09
CA ILE A 132 8.56 11.47 -8.73
C ILE A 132 8.87 12.96 -8.75
N VAL A 133 9.93 13.39 -9.45
CA VAL A 133 10.35 14.80 -9.48
C VAL A 133 9.27 15.68 -10.12
N GLN A 134 8.62 15.18 -11.17
CA GLN A 134 7.63 15.95 -11.93
C GLN A 134 6.30 16.08 -11.19
N GLU A 135 5.83 15.02 -10.55
CA GLU A 135 4.48 14.95 -9.96
C GLU A 135 4.47 15.18 -8.45
N LEU A 136 5.62 15.04 -7.78
CA LEU A 136 5.78 15.33 -6.36
C LEU A 136 6.87 16.40 -6.14
N PRO A 137 6.65 17.66 -6.56
CA PRO A 137 7.67 18.71 -6.48
C PRO A 137 8.14 19.02 -5.05
N MET A 138 7.34 18.69 -4.02
CA MET A 138 7.71 18.85 -2.60
C MET A 138 8.36 17.61 -1.98
N CYS A 139 8.58 16.53 -2.73
CA CYS A 139 9.03 15.27 -2.13
C CYS A 139 10.44 15.36 -1.51
N HIS A 140 11.26 16.31 -1.95
CA HIS A 140 12.59 16.59 -1.39
C HIS A 140 12.55 17.11 0.05
N GLU A 141 11.40 17.62 0.51
CA GLU A 141 11.23 18.09 1.89
C GLU A 141 10.84 16.96 2.85
N TRP A 142 10.34 15.83 2.34
CA TRP A 142 9.84 14.70 3.13
C TRP A 142 10.90 13.62 3.41
N GLU A 143 12.06 13.66 2.75
CA GLU A 143 13.15 12.69 2.96
C GLU A 143 13.70 12.67 4.40
N ASN A 144 13.42 13.71 5.20
CA ASN A 144 13.92 13.86 6.57
C ASN A 144 12.86 13.74 7.68
N GLN A 145 11.60 13.45 7.36
CA GLN A 145 10.54 13.28 8.37
C GLN A 145 10.23 11.82 8.72
N ASP A 146 10.65 10.87 7.87
CA ASP A 146 10.57 9.43 8.14
C ASP A 146 11.74 8.96 9.03
N ASN A 147 12.01 9.67 10.13
CA ASN A 147 13.00 9.20 11.09
C ASN A 147 12.44 7.95 11.77
N ASP A 148 13.06 6.78 11.49
CA ASP A 148 12.73 5.46 12.04
C ASP A 148 12.67 5.40 13.58
N GLU A 149 13.15 6.44 14.26
CA GLU A 149 13.12 6.62 15.71
C GLU A 149 11.77 7.05 16.27
N ASN A 150 10.83 7.53 15.44
CA ASN A 150 9.55 8.07 15.90
C ASN A 150 8.45 7.00 16.15
N LEU A 151 8.82 5.73 16.29
CA LEU A 151 7.88 4.64 16.63
C LEU A 151 7.21 4.79 18.01
N ARG A 152 7.61 5.80 18.80
CA ARG A 152 7.14 6.06 20.17
C ARG A 152 6.17 7.25 20.32
N THR A 153 5.85 7.99 19.28
CA THR A 153 5.13 9.29 19.43
C THR A 153 3.66 9.28 19.06
N TYR A 154 3.07 8.11 18.85
CA TYR A 154 1.62 7.98 18.79
C TYR A 154 1.15 7.17 20.01
N GLU A 155 1.06 7.86 21.14
CA GLU A 155 0.26 7.43 22.30
C GLU A 155 -1.24 7.60 22.01
#